data_AF-R7W4H4-F1
#
_entry.id   AF-R7W4H4-F1
#
_cell.length_a   1.000
_cell.length_b   1.000
_cell.length_c   1.000
_cell.angle_alpha   90.00
_cell.angle_beta   90.00
_cell.angle_gamma   90.00
#
_symmetry.space_group_name_H-M   'P 1'
#
loop_
_entity.id
_entity.type
_entity.pdbx_description
1 polymer ?
#
loop_
_entity_poly.entity_id
_entity_poly.type
_entity_poly.pdbx_seq_one_letter_code
_entity_poly.pdbx_strand_id
1 'polypeptide(L)'
;MAHVAPCLLLGQGANPAVLEVSDDADPAALVFALWPKDNSTKVATEVAFPVVFIGGRLLGGLDSLMAMHMAGKLVPVLKQAGALWL
;
A
#
# COMPACT_ATOMS: atom_id res chain seq x y z
N MET A 1 -14.01 1.20 5.99
CA MET A 1 -14.01 -0.03 5.14
C MET A 1 -12.59 -0.41 4.71
N ALA A 2 -11.58 -0.32 5.59
CA ALA A 2 -10.17 -0.57 5.23
C ALA A 2 -9.60 -1.85 5.87
N HIS A 3 -10.47 -2.75 6.34
CA HIS A 3 -10.07 -3.93 7.11
C HIS A 3 -9.63 -5.10 6.21
N VAL A 4 -10.01 -5.07 4.93
CA VAL A 4 -9.72 -6.17 3.99
C VAL A 4 -8.24 -6.21 3.62
N ALA A 5 -7.60 -5.05 3.42
CA ALA A 5 -6.18 -4.96 3.11
C ALA A 5 -5.27 -5.59 4.19
N PRO A 6 -5.41 -5.25 5.48
CA PRO A 6 -4.62 -5.87 6.53
C PRO A 6 -4.94 -7.36 6.70
N CYS A 7 -6.21 -7.78 6.62
CA CYS A 7 -6.57 -9.20 6.68
C CYS A 7 -5.92 -10.03 5.56
N LEU A 8 -5.86 -9.49 4.34
CA LEU A 8 -5.25 -10.16 3.20
C LEU A 8 -3.72 -10.29 3.38
N LEU A 9 -3.06 -9.23 3.84
CA LEU A 9 -1.62 -9.23 4.08
C LEU A 9 -1.22 -10.18 5.23
N LEU A 10 -1.99 -10.16 6.32
CA LEU A 10 -1.84 -11.11 7.44
C LEU A 10 -2.02 -12.55 6.99
N GLY A 11 -3.02 -12.83 6.13
CA GLY A 11 -3.25 -14.15 5.55
C GLY A 11 -2.11 -14.65 4.66
N GLN A 12 -1.29 -13.75 4.12
CA GLN A 12 -0.06 -14.09 3.36
C GLN A 12 1.18 -14.26 4.27
N GLY A 13 1.04 -14.07 5.59
CA GLY A 13 2.14 -14.15 6.56
C GLY A 13 2.96 -12.86 6.69
N ALA A 14 2.55 -11.77 6.07
CA ALA A 14 3.16 -10.46 6.24
C ALA A 14 2.47 -9.69 7.38
N ASN A 15 3.21 -8.89 8.14
CA ASN A 15 2.66 -8.04 9.20
C ASN A 15 2.50 -6.58 8.70
N PRO A 16 1.30 -6.14 8.30
CA PRO A 16 1.08 -4.78 7.82
C PRO A 16 0.99 -3.78 8.98
N ALA A 17 1.59 -2.60 8.80
CA ALA A 17 1.31 -1.44 9.64
C ALA A 17 0.12 -0.67 9.07
N VAL A 18 -0.91 -0.42 9.89
CA VAL A 18 -2.09 0.38 9.51
C VAL A 18 -1.92 1.77 10.09
N LEU A 19 -1.94 2.78 9.22
CA LEU A 19 -1.96 4.19 9.62
C LEU A 19 -3.36 4.74 9.33
N GLU A 20 -4.06 5.13 10.39
CA GLU A 20 -5.34 5.82 10.26
C GLU A 20 -5.08 7.30 9.97
N VAL A 21 -5.71 7.81 8.93
CA VAL A 21 -5.64 9.22 8.55
C VAL A 21 -6.93 9.88 9.03
N SER A 22 -6.81 10.97 9.79
CA SER A 22 -7.98 11.75 10.23
C SER A 22 -8.72 12.35 9.04
N ASP A 23 -10.04 12.44 9.13
CA ASP A 23 -10.88 13.05 8.09
C ASP A 23 -10.50 14.51 7.77
N ASP A 24 -9.95 15.25 8.75
CA ASP A 24 -9.48 16.63 8.58
C ASP A 24 -8.11 16.76 7.91
N ALA A 25 -7.39 15.65 7.67
CA ALA A 25 -6.05 15.67 7.09
C ALA A 25 -6.10 15.58 5.56
N ASP A 26 -5.29 16.40 4.87
CA ASP A 26 -5.20 16.35 3.41
C ASP A 26 -4.48 15.06 2.96
N PRO A 27 -5.19 14.13 2.31
CA PRO A 27 -4.63 12.82 1.99
C PRO A 27 -3.62 12.89 0.84
N ALA A 28 -3.78 13.87 -0.05
CA ALA A 28 -2.86 14.09 -1.14
C ALA A 28 -1.51 14.61 -0.61
N ALA A 29 -1.53 15.53 0.35
CA ALA A 29 -0.34 16.02 1.03
C ALA A 29 0.38 14.89 1.80
N LEU A 30 -0.36 14.01 2.47
CA LEU A 30 0.21 12.88 3.19
C LEU A 30 0.89 11.88 2.23
N VAL A 31 0.21 11.50 1.15
CA VAL A 31 0.80 10.61 0.14
C VAL A 31 2.00 11.27 -0.54
N PHE A 32 1.94 12.57 -0.81
CA PHE A 32 3.05 13.32 -1.38
C PHE A 32 4.26 13.38 -0.45
N ALA A 33 4.04 13.54 0.86
CA ALA A 33 5.11 13.55 1.86
C ALA A 33 5.74 12.16 2.07
N LEU A 34 4.94 11.09 1.95
CA LEU A 34 5.40 9.70 2.10
C LEU A 34 5.97 9.12 0.79
N TRP A 35 5.82 9.82 -0.34
CA TRP A 35 6.32 9.38 -1.62
C TRP A 35 7.85 9.52 -1.70
N PRO A 36 8.58 8.46 -2.08
CA PRO A 36 10.01 8.58 -2.37
C PRO A 36 10.21 9.50 -3.58
N LYS A 37 10.97 10.58 -3.41
CA LYS A 37 11.28 11.58 -4.46
C LYS A 37 11.85 11.02 -5.79
N ASP A 38 12.18 9.73 -5.83
CA ASP A 38 12.81 9.04 -6.96
C ASP A 38 11.82 8.42 -7.96
N ASN A 39 10.55 8.23 -7.60
CA ASN A 39 9.58 7.57 -8.48
C ASN A 39 8.76 8.61 -9.28
N SER A 40 8.97 8.66 -10.61
CA SER A 40 8.34 9.58 -11.56
C SER A 40 6.88 9.28 -11.91
N THR A 41 6.16 8.50 -11.10
CA THR A 41 4.76 8.18 -11.38
C THR A 41 3.87 9.33 -10.91
N LYS A 42 3.36 10.10 -11.88
CA LYS A 42 2.40 11.19 -11.70
C LYS A 42 1.20 10.70 -10.88
N VAL A 43 1.15 11.04 -9.58
CA VAL A 43 -0.02 10.81 -8.74
C VAL A 43 -1.13 11.68 -9.31
N ALA A 44 -2.06 11.05 -10.03
CA ALA A 44 -3.30 11.69 -10.42
C ALA A 44 -4.00 12.13 -9.13
N THR A 45 -4.47 13.36 -9.14
CA THR A 45 -4.94 14.23 -8.05
C THR A 45 -6.16 13.73 -7.26
N GLU A 46 -6.42 12.42 -7.22
CA GLU A 46 -7.53 11.79 -6.51
C GLU A 46 -7.00 10.58 -5.73
N VAL A 47 -6.43 10.84 -4.55
CA VAL A 47 -6.04 9.80 -3.62
C VAL A 47 -7.31 9.22 -2.98
N ALA A 48 -7.80 8.12 -3.53
CA ALA A 48 -8.88 7.34 -2.94
C ALA A 48 -8.30 6.39 -1.88
N PHE A 49 -8.71 6.54 -0.63
CA PHE A 49 -8.40 5.57 0.41
C PHE A 49 -9.12 4.24 0.17
N PRO A 50 -8.53 3.10 0.56
CA PRO A 50 -7.28 2.96 1.33
C PRO A 50 -6.02 2.97 0.45
N VAL A 51 -4.92 3.52 0.97
CA VAL A 51 -3.62 3.57 0.29
C VAL A 51 -2.66 2.57 0.90
N VAL A 52 -1.97 1.78 0.08
CA VAL A 52 -1.06 0.72 0.49
C VAL A 52 0.37 1.00 0.02
N PHE A 53 1.33 0.86 0.94
CA PHE A 53 2.76 0.96 0.66
C PHE A 53 3.45 -0.36 0.99
N ILE A 54 4.37 -0.82 0.13
CA ILE A 54 5.14 -2.04 0.34
C ILE A 54 6.62 -1.75 0.08
N GLY A 55 7.48 -1.97 1.09
CA GLY A 55 8.93 -1.77 0.97
C GLY A 55 9.33 -0.35 0.58
N GLY A 56 8.60 0.66 1.08
CA GLY A 56 8.82 2.07 0.76
C GLY A 56 8.30 2.52 -0.61
N ARG A 57 7.65 1.66 -1.39
CA ARG A 57 7.01 2.02 -2.66
C ARG A 57 5.49 2.11 -2.50
N LEU A 58 4.87 3.12 -3.11
CA LEU A 58 3.42 3.19 -3.19
C LEU A 58 2.92 2.09 -4.14
N LEU A 59 2.05 1.23 -3.62
CA LEU A 59 1.33 0.24 -4.42
C LEU A 59 0.07 0.85 -5.05
N GLY A 60 -0.57 1.77 -4.34
CA GLY A 60 -1.81 2.42 -4.74
C GLY A 60 -2.97 2.05 -3.82
N GLY A 61 -4.16 1.86 -4.39
CA GLY A 61 -5.39 1.58 -3.67
C GLY A 61 -5.60 0.12 -3.28
N LEU A 62 -6.78 -0.20 -2.73
CA LEU A 62 -7.23 -1.58 -2.53
C LEU A 62 -7.29 -2.36 -3.85
N ASP A 63 -7.72 -1.73 -4.94
CA ASP A 63 -7.83 -2.37 -6.26
C ASP A 63 -6.47 -2.85 -6.78
N SER A 64 -5.41 -2.04 -6.58
CA SER A 64 -4.05 -2.42 -6.93
C SER A 64 -3.54 -3.58 -6.07
N LEU A 65 -3.86 -3.60 -4.78
CA LEU A 65 -3.54 -4.73 -3.89
C LEU A 65 -4.24 -6.02 -4.34
N MET A 66 -5.53 -5.94 -4.66
CA MET A 66 -6.34 -7.06 -5.16
C MET A 66 -5.82 -7.56 -6.51
N ALA A 67 -5.48 -6.66 -7.43
CA ALA A 67 -4.90 -7.02 -8.72
C ALA A 67 -3.56 -7.75 -8.57
N MET A 68 -2.71 -7.30 -7.64
CA MET A 68 -1.44 -7.97 -7.33
C MET A 68 -1.62 -9.35 -6.68
N HIS A 69 -2.65 -9.49 -5.84
CA HIS A 69 -3.02 -10.78 -5.26
C HIS A 69 -3.52 -11.75 -6.34
N MET A 70 -4.44 -11.31 -7.21
CA MET A 70 -4.95 -12.11 -8.34
C MET A 70 -3.84 -12.47 -9.33
N ALA A 71 -2.89 -11.58 -9.56
CA ALA A 71 -1.73 -11.84 -10.42
C ALA A 71 -0.68 -12.78 -9.79
N GLY A 72 -0.84 -13.18 -8.52
CA GLY A 72 0.12 -14.00 -7.78
C GLY A 72 1.46 -13.28 -7.49
N LYS A 73 1.53 -11.96 -7.70
CA LYS A 73 2.76 -11.17 -7.55
C LYS A 73 2.92 -10.57 -6.14
N LEU A 74 1.92 -10.71 -5.28
CA LEU A 74 1.96 -10.13 -3.94
C LEU A 74 3.06 -10.76 -3.06
N VAL A 75 3.16 -12.09 -3.03
CA VAL A 75 4.17 -12.83 -2.25
C VAL A 75 5.61 -12.45 -2.63
N PRO A 76 6.02 -12.45 -3.91
CA PRO A 76 7.38 -12.07 -4.28
C PRO A 76 7.68 -10.59 -3.96
N VAL A 77 6.71 -9.69 -4.08
CA VAL A 77 6.89 -8.28 -3.68
C VAL A 77 7.07 -8.15 -2.16
N LEU A 78 6.31 -8.89 -1.36
CA LEU A 78 6.48 -8.92 0.09
C LEU A 78 7.84 -9.48 0.51
N LYS A 79 8.33 -10.53 -0.17
CA LYS A 79 9.70 -11.05 0.05
C LYS A 79 10.76 -10.01 -0.30
N GLN A 80 10.66 -9.36 -1.45
CA GLN A 80 11.61 -8.30 -1.86
C GLN A 80 11.60 -7.10 -0.91
N ALA A 81 10.44 -6.79 -0.31
CA ALA A 81 10.30 -5.73 0.67
C ALA A 81 10.78 -6.13 2.08
N GLY A 82 11.22 -7.38 2.29
CA GLY A 82 11.59 -7.89 3.61
C GLY A 82 10.40 -8.08 4.56
N ALA A 83 9.17 -8.03 4.04
CA ALA A 83 7.95 -8.22 4.82
C ALA A 83 7.66 -9.71 5.10
N LEU A 84 8.34 -10.62 4.40
CA LEU A 84 8.21 -12.07 4.57
C LEU A 84 9.59 -12.70 4.78
N TRP A 85 9.77 -13.40 5.90
CA TRP A 85 11.01 -14.07 6.29
C TRP A 85 10.90 -15.57 5.99
N LEU A 86 10.98 -15.95 4.70
CA LEU A 86 11.12 -17.36 4.29
C LEU A 86 11.71 -17.49 2.88
#